data_AF-A0A1V9DDU4-F1
#
_entry.id   AF-A0A1V9DDU4-F1
#
_cell.length_a   1.000
_cell.length_b   1.000
_cell.length_c   1.000
_cell.angle_alpha   90.00
_cell.angle_beta   90.00
_cell.angle_gamma   90.00
#
_symmetry.space_group_name_H-M   'P 1'
#
loop_
_entity.id
_entity.type
_entity.pdbx_description
1 polymer ?
#
loop_
_entity_poly.entity_id
_entity_poly.type
_entity_poly.pdbx_seq_one_letter_code
_entity_poly.pdbx_strand_id
1 'polypeptide(L)'
;MTDLKMTSVILTLTGVLLLIISLIQSVFNRKRFREVCVLYKEKFGSLPDAVLFFENVNSFYYSGAYGIKTQFIFMPLLWNRSSILTKNDDKDFIRGLPKRIIRPFYVEIFFGLASVFSFIVGGLLMFAIEHGWM
;
A
#
# COMPACT_ATOMS: atom_id res chain seq x y z
N MET A 1 -2.42 -26.54 23.18
CA MET A 1 -2.68 -25.18 23.70
C MET A 1 -1.42 -24.30 23.69
N THR A 2 -0.27 -24.77 24.20
CA THR A 2 1.04 -24.07 24.07
C THR A 2 1.47 -23.88 22.61
N ASP A 3 1.28 -24.89 21.76
CA ASP A 3 1.62 -24.79 20.34
C ASP A 3 0.77 -23.73 19.60
N LEU A 4 -0.54 -23.68 19.86
CA LEU A 4 -1.43 -22.68 19.25
C LEU A 4 -1.07 -21.24 19.66
N LYS A 5 -0.72 -21.04 20.94
CA LYS A 5 -0.22 -19.74 21.43
C LYS A 5 1.09 -19.36 20.73
N MET A 6 2.02 -20.30 20.60
CA MET A 6 3.27 -20.07 19.87
C MET A 6 3.03 -19.74 18.40
N THR A 7 2.14 -20.46 17.71
CA THR A 7 1.75 -20.17 16.33
C THR A 7 1.18 -18.75 16.19
N SER A 8 0.30 -18.35 17.11
CA SER A 8 -0.28 -17.01 17.12
C SER A 8 0.77 -15.91 17.29
N VAL A 9 1.74 -16.12 18.20
CA VAL A 9 2.85 -15.19 18.41
C VAL A 9 3.73 -15.11 17.16
N ILE A 10 4.08 -16.25 16.56
CA ILE A 10 4.90 -16.30 15.33
C ILE A 10 4.21 -15.56 14.18
N LEU A 11 2.90 -15.77 13.98
CA LEU A 11 2.11 -15.07 12.97
C LEU A 11 2.11 -13.57 13.19
N THR A 12 1.93 -13.13 14.44
CA THR A 12 1.93 -11.71 14.80
C THR A 12 3.30 -11.07 14.53
N LEU A 13 4.39 -11.72 14.96
CA LEU A 13 5.76 -11.24 14.70
C LEU A 13 6.08 -11.20 13.20
N THR A 14 5.63 -12.19 12.45
CA THR A 14 5.76 -12.21 10.99
C THR A 14 4.99 -11.04 10.36
N GLY A 15 3.78 -10.75 10.86
CA GLY A 15 2.99 -9.59 10.45
C GLY A 15 3.74 -8.27 10.67
N VAL A 16 4.40 -8.10 11.82
CA VAL A 16 5.23 -6.92 12.12
C VAL A 16 6.41 -6.80 11.15
N LEU A 17 7.12 -7.90 10.89
CA LEU A 17 8.26 -7.91 9.97
C LEU A 17 7.84 -7.50 8.55
N LEU A 18 6.75 -8.09 8.05
CA LEU A 18 6.20 -7.77 6.72
C LEU A 18 5.74 -6.32 6.63
N LEU A 19 5.18 -5.76 7.71
CA LEU A 19 4.81 -4.35 7.78
C LEU A 19 6.04 -3.45 7.64
N ILE A 20 7.12 -3.75 8.38
CA ILE A 20 8.37 -2.98 8.32
C ILE A 20 8.95 -3.03 6.91
N ILE A 21 8.98 -4.20 6.27
CA ILE A 21 9.44 -4.36 4.89
C ILE A 21 8.60 -3.50 3.94
N SER A 22 7.27 -3.52 4.08
CA SER A 22 6.36 -2.69 3.28
C SER A 22 6.64 -1.19 3.47
N LEU A 23 6.87 -0.75 4.70
CA LEU A 23 7.18 0.66 5.00
C LEU A 23 8.51 1.09 4.37
N ILE A 24 9.55 0.27 4.48
CA ILE A 24 10.85 0.50 3.84
C ILE A 24 10.67 0.60 2.32
N GLN A 25 9.93 -0.33 1.72
CA GLN A 25 9.64 -0.32 0.29
C GLN A 25 8.89 0.96 -0.13
N SER A 26 7.95 1.43 0.70
CA SER A 26 7.22 2.67 0.46
C SER A 26 8.13 3.90 0.38
N VAL A 27 9.17 3.94 1.23
CA VAL A 27 10.19 4.99 1.20
C VAL A 27 10.97 4.95 -0.11
N PHE A 28 11.41 3.78 -0.56
CA PHE A 28 12.08 3.63 -1.86
C PHE A 28 11.17 4.00 -3.04
N ASN A 29 9.88 3.64 -2.95
CA ASN A 29 8.88 3.95 -3.95
C ASN A 29 8.53 5.44 -4.03
N ARG A 30 9.01 6.30 -3.13
CA ARG A 30 8.83 7.76 -3.25
C ARG A 30 9.48 8.33 -4.51
N LYS A 31 10.70 7.87 -4.86
CA LYS A 31 11.38 8.32 -6.09
C LYS A 31 10.57 7.95 -7.33
N ARG A 32 10.05 6.72 -7.35
CA ARG A 32 9.19 6.20 -8.43
C ARG A 32 7.84 6.91 -8.48
N PHE A 33 7.28 7.26 -7.34
CA PHE A 33 6.04 8.03 -7.27
C PHE A 33 6.20 9.41 -7.92
N ARG A 34 7.31 10.11 -7.65
CA ARG A 34 7.61 11.37 -8.33
C ARG A 34 7.75 11.20 -9.84
N GLU A 35 8.39 10.12 -10.28
CA GLU A 35 8.50 9.78 -11.72
C GLU A 35 7.10 9.57 -12.34
N VAL A 36 6.18 8.89 -11.65
CA VAL A 36 4.77 8.77 -12.07
C VAL A 36 4.09 10.13 -12.17
N CYS A 37 4.30 11.02 -11.20
CA CYS A 37 3.71 12.36 -11.23
C CYS A 37 4.20 13.20 -12.42
N VAL A 38 5.49 13.12 -12.75
CA VAL A 38 6.07 13.82 -13.92
C VAL A 38 5.44 13.27 -15.21
N LEU A 39 5.43 11.95 -15.38
CA LEU A 39 4.82 11.32 -16.56
C LEU A 39 3.31 11.63 -16.67
N TYR A 40 2.62 11.76 -15.55
CA TYR A 40 1.21 12.14 -15.53
C TYR A 40 1.00 13.60 -15.98
N LYS A 41 1.83 14.53 -15.47
CA LYS A 41 1.83 15.94 -15.90
C LYS A 41 2.13 16.08 -17.39
N GLU A 42 3.10 15.32 -17.91
CA GLU A 42 3.44 15.33 -19.34
C GLU A 42 2.26 14.88 -20.21
N LYS A 43 1.49 13.88 -19.77
CA LYS A 43 0.36 13.36 -20.55
C LYS A 43 -0.91 14.19 -20.41
N PHE A 44 -1.23 14.68 -19.22
CA PHE A 44 -2.52 15.30 -18.91
C PHE A 44 -2.43 16.80 -18.59
N GLY A 45 -1.25 17.40 -18.58
CA GLY A 45 -1.00 18.83 -18.36
C GLY A 45 -1.03 19.29 -16.90
N SER A 46 -1.71 18.57 -16.01
CA SER A 46 -1.78 18.89 -14.58
C SER A 46 -1.87 17.64 -13.70
N LEU A 47 -1.44 17.77 -12.44
CA LEU A 47 -1.71 16.75 -11.42
C LEU A 47 -3.09 17.00 -10.79
N PRO A 48 -3.79 15.94 -10.36
CA PRO A 48 -4.94 16.10 -9.49
C PRO A 48 -4.56 16.86 -8.21
N ASP A 49 -5.44 17.72 -7.72
CA ASP A 49 -5.16 18.62 -6.59
C ASP A 49 -4.66 17.86 -5.34
N ALA A 50 -5.21 16.67 -5.07
CA ALA A 50 -4.76 15.80 -3.99
C ALA A 50 -3.30 15.33 -4.15
N VAL A 51 -2.87 15.06 -5.39
CA VAL A 51 -1.51 14.62 -5.70
C VAL A 51 -0.54 15.81 -5.69
N LEU A 52 -1.01 16.98 -6.10
CA LEU A 52 -0.26 18.23 -6.11
C LEU A 52 0.02 18.74 -4.68
N PHE A 53 -0.97 18.62 -3.79
CA PHE A 53 -0.79 18.85 -2.36
C PHE A 53 0.29 17.92 -1.80
N PHE A 54 0.24 16.63 -2.15
CA PHE A 54 1.19 15.63 -1.69
C PHE A 54 2.64 15.84 -2.18
N GLU A 55 2.85 16.32 -3.42
CA GLU A 55 4.20 16.62 -3.93
C GLU A 55 4.93 17.66 -3.05
N ASN A 56 4.17 18.59 -2.47
CA ASN A 56 4.67 19.69 -1.66
C ASN A 56 4.78 19.39 -0.15
N VAL A 57 4.13 18.34 0.38
CA VAL A 57 4.22 18.01 1.82
C VAL A 57 5.28 16.94 2.07
N ASN A 58 6.14 17.18 3.07
CA ASN A 58 7.17 16.24 3.48
C ASN A 58 6.52 14.95 4.04
N SER A 59 6.41 13.93 3.18
CA SER A 59 5.61 12.70 3.30
C SER A 59 5.82 11.83 4.56
N PHE A 60 6.71 12.18 5.48
CA PHE A 60 6.97 11.42 6.70
C PHE A 60 5.93 11.64 7.80
N TYR A 61 5.21 12.77 7.79
CA TYR A 61 4.37 13.20 8.90
C TYR A 61 2.86 13.13 8.66
N TYR A 62 2.40 12.77 7.46
CA TYR A 62 0.97 12.83 7.13
C TYR A 62 0.41 11.43 6.85
N SER A 63 -0.42 10.90 7.75
CA SER A 63 -1.14 9.63 7.58
C SER A 63 -2.03 9.62 6.32
N GLY A 64 -2.52 10.78 5.87
CA GLY A 64 -3.27 10.95 4.62
C GLY A 64 -2.46 10.74 3.33
N ALA A 65 -1.12 10.82 3.40
CA ALA A 65 -0.24 10.58 2.24
C ALA A 65 -0.32 9.15 1.71
N TYR A 66 -0.46 8.18 2.62
CA TYR A 66 -0.61 6.78 2.24
C TYR A 66 -1.97 6.53 1.55
N GLY A 67 -3.01 7.26 1.96
CA GLY A 67 -4.36 7.28 1.37
C GLY A 67 -4.39 7.79 -0.09
N ILE A 68 -3.60 8.81 -0.39
CA ILE A 68 -3.53 9.38 -1.75
C ILE A 68 -2.72 8.48 -2.70
N LYS A 69 -1.63 7.89 -2.21
CA LYS A 69 -0.85 6.87 -2.94
C LYS A 69 -1.68 5.61 -3.24
N THR A 70 -2.44 5.13 -2.25
CA THR A 70 -3.37 4.00 -2.42
C THR A 70 -4.46 4.32 -3.43
N GLN A 71 -5.06 5.52 -3.40
CA GLN A 71 -6.14 5.87 -4.31
C GLN A 71 -5.68 6.21 -5.74
N PHE A 72 -4.49 6.79 -5.92
CA PHE A 72 -3.99 7.20 -7.24
C PHE A 72 -3.20 6.09 -7.96
N ILE A 73 -2.49 5.24 -7.21
CA ILE A 73 -1.66 4.16 -7.80
C ILE A 73 -2.23 2.78 -7.51
N PHE A 74 -2.59 2.46 -6.26
CA PHE A 74 -3.02 1.10 -5.94
C PHE A 74 -4.43 0.78 -6.43
N MET A 75 -5.36 1.74 -6.44
CA MET A 75 -6.73 1.52 -6.93
C MET A 75 -6.77 1.13 -8.42
N PRO A 76 -6.07 1.83 -9.34
CA PRO A 76 -5.96 1.38 -10.74
C PRO A 76 -5.27 0.03 -10.92
N LEU A 77 -4.23 -0.25 -10.14
CA LEU A 77 -3.43 -1.48 -10.26
C LEU A 77 -4.19 -2.70 -9.75
N LEU A 78 -4.82 -2.61 -8.58
CA LEU A 78 -5.51 -3.72 -7.93
C LEU A 78 -6.95 -3.89 -8.43
N TRP A 79 -7.70 -2.80 -8.51
CA TRP A 79 -9.14 -2.86 -8.77
C TRP A 79 -9.52 -2.57 -10.21
N ASN A 80 -8.57 -2.22 -11.08
CA ASN A 80 -8.84 -1.85 -12.48
C ASN A 80 -9.90 -0.73 -12.56
N ARG A 81 -9.91 0.16 -11.57
CA ARG A 81 -10.84 1.28 -11.45
C ARG A 81 -10.06 2.58 -11.45
N SER A 82 -10.61 3.55 -12.18
CA SER A 82 -10.14 4.93 -12.20
C SER A 82 -10.27 5.53 -10.80
N SER A 83 -9.32 6.38 -10.40
CA SER A 83 -9.37 7.00 -9.08
C SER A 83 -10.55 7.96 -8.99
N ILE A 84 -11.24 8.00 -7.86
CA ILE A 84 -12.27 9.02 -7.59
C ILE A 84 -11.64 10.42 -7.57
N LEU A 85 -10.32 10.49 -7.36
CA LEU A 85 -9.54 11.73 -7.31
C LEU A 85 -9.21 12.32 -8.69
N THR A 86 -9.50 11.62 -9.79
CA THR A 86 -9.15 12.06 -11.15
C THR A 86 -10.38 12.24 -12.01
N LYS A 87 -10.46 13.36 -12.75
CA LYS A 87 -11.48 13.56 -13.80
C LYS A 87 -11.20 12.77 -15.08
N ASN A 88 -9.96 12.31 -15.27
CA ASN A 88 -9.50 11.59 -16.46
C ASN A 88 -9.46 10.08 -16.21
N ASP A 89 -9.43 9.29 -17.29
CA ASP A 89 -9.24 7.83 -17.21
C ASP A 89 -7.77 7.49 -16.89
N ASP A 90 -7.39 7.75 -15.63
CA ASP A 90 -6.08 7.54 -15.03
C ASP A 90 -5.67 6.06 -14.97
N LYS A 91 -6.66 5.16 -15.06
CA LYS A 91 -6.48 3.71 -15.07
C LYS A 91 -5.55 3.21 -16.17
N ASP A 92 -5.83 3.57 -17.42
CA ASP A 92 -5.06 3.07 -18.58
C ASP A 92 -3.67 3.69 -18.62
N PHE A 93 -3.53 4.92 -18.11
CA PHE A 93 -2.23 5.53 -17.92
C PHE A 93 -1.39 4.77 -16.90
N ILE A 94 -1.91 4.56 -15.68
CA ILE A 94 -1.17 3.91 -14.60
C ILE A 94 -0.78 2.47 -14.99
N ARG A 95 -1.68 1.73 -15.65
CA ARG A 95 -1.38 0.36 -16.13
C ARG A 95 -0.42 0.35 -17.33
N GLY A 96 -0.40 1.42 -18.12
CA GLY A 96 0.50 1.61 -19.26
C GLY A 96 1.91 2.07 -18.86
N LEU A 97 2.16 2.41 -17.59
CA LEU A 97 3.48 2.83 -17.13
C LEU A 97 4.53 1.72 -17.29
N PRO A 98 5.82 2.08 -17.47
CA PRO A 98 6.90 1.12 -17.54
C PRO A 98 6.89 0.15 -16.34
N LYS A 99 7.02 -1.15 -16.62
CA LYS A 99 7.01 -2.21 -15.57
C LYS A 99 8.08 -1.99 -14.50
N ARG A 100 9.19 -1.32 -14.82
CA ARG A 100 10.23 -0.88 -13.87
C ARG A 100 9.68 0.01 -12.75
N ILE A 101 8.74 0.88 -13.07
CA ILE A 101 8.15 1.84 -12.14
C ILE A 101 7.05 1.14 -11.33
N ILE A 102 6.19 0.36 -11.99
CA ILE A 102 5.02 -0.29 -11.37
C ILE A 102 5.39 -1.47 -10.45
N ARG A 103 6.32 -2.35 -10.86
CA ARG A 103 6.60 -3.61 -10.13
C ARG A 103 6.90 -3.40 -8.64
N PRO A 104 7.72 -2.43 -8.23
CA PRO A 104 7.99 -2.16 -6.82
C PRO A 104 6.75 -1.76 -6.00
N PHE A 105 5.73 -1.17 -6.62
CA PHE A 105 4.45 -0.88 -5.98
C PHE A 105 3.63 -2.16 -5.71
N TYR A 106 3.64 -3.12 -6.63
CA TYR A 106 3.04 -4.44 -6.36
C TYR A 106 3.71 -5.17 -5.20
N VAL A 107 5.04 -5.09 -5.10
CA VAL A 107 5.79 -5.69 -3.99
C VAL A 107 5.42 -5.04 -2.66
N GLU A 108 5.31 -3.71 -2.62
CA GLU A 108 4.83 -2.97 -1.44
C GLU A 108 3.42 -3.44 -1.02
N ILE A 109 2.47 -3.49 -1.97
CA ILE A 109 1.12 -3.97 -1.70
C ILE A 109 1.12 -5.40 -1.16
N PHE A 110 1.88 -6.30 -1.78
CA PHE A 110 1.92 -7.70 -1.39
C PHE A 110 2.36 -7.87 0.07
N PHE A 111 3.45 -7.19 0.47
CA PHE A 111 3.92 -7.24 1.85
C PHE A 111 2.93 -6.58 2.82
N GLY A 112 2.30 -5.47 2.44
CA GLY A 112 1.27 -4.82 3.24
C GLY A 112 0.05 -5.73 3.48
N LEU A 113 -0.48 -6.36 2.43
CA LEU A 113 -1.63 -7.28 2.53
C LEU A 113 -1.28 -8.53 3.32
N ALA A 114 -0.11 -9.11 3.11
CA ALA A 114 0.36 -10.28 3.86
C ALA A 114 0.53 -9.99 5.35
N SER A 115 0.98 -8.77 5.69
CA SER A 115 1.05 -8.29 7.08
C SER A 115 -0.34 -8.20 7.72
N VAL A 116 -1.30 -7.54 7.05
CA VAL A 116 -2.69 -7.42 7.54
C VAL A 116 -3.32 -8.80 7.73
N PHE A 117 -3.15 -9.70 6.77
CA PHE A 117 -3.65 -11.08 6.88
C PHE A 117 -3.06 -11.79 8.09
N SER A 118 -1.75 -11.69 8.30
CA SER A 118 -1.07 -12.28 9.46
C SER A 118 -1.62 -11.76 10.78
N PHE A 119 -1.91 -10.45 10.89
CA PHE A 119 -2.51 -9.86 12.08
C PHE A 119 -3.94 -10.31 12.32
N ILE A 120 -4.76 -10.43 11.27
CA ILE A 120 -6.14 -10.92 11.41
C ILE A 120 -6.13 -12.37 11.92
N VAL A 121 -5.33 -13.24 11.32
CA VAL A 121 -5.27 -14.66 11.72
C VAL A 121 -4.68 -14.80 13.13
N GLY A 122 -3.58 -14.11 13.43
CA GLY A 122 -2.98 -14.13 14.77
C GLY A 122 -3.93 -13.57 15.84
N GLY A 123 -4.62 -12.47 15.55
CA GLY A 123 -5.60 -11.88 16.45
C GLY A 123 -6.79 -12.80 16.72
N LEU A 124 -7.35 -13.42 15.68
CA LEU A 124 -8.45 -14.38 15.81
C LEU A 124 -8.03 -15.62 16.63
N LEU A 125 -6.81 -16.12 16.44
CA LEU A 125 -6.28 -17.23 17.23
C LEU A 125 -6.14 -16.85 18.70
N MET A 126 -5.56 -15.69 19.02
CA MET A 126 -5.49 -15.23 20.42
C MET A 126 -6.88 -15.07 21.04
N PHE A 127 -7.82 -14.47 20.31
CA PHE A 127 -9.18 -14.28 20.77
C PHE A 127 -9.89 -15.62 21.06
N ALA A 128 -9.76 -16.60 20.17
CA ALA A 128 -10.33 -17.94 20.35
C ALA A 128 -9.72 -18.67 21.56
N ILE A 129 -8.41 -18.54 21.79
CA ILE A 129 -7.72 -19.13 22.94
C ILE A 129 -8.20 -18.48 24.25
N GLU A 130 -8.40 -17.15 24.26
CA GLU A 130 -8.85 -16.42 25.45
C GLU A 130 -10.28 -16.79 25.87
N HIS A 131 -11.15 -17.08 24.90
CA HIS A 131 -12.55 -17.48 25.14
C HIS A 131 -12.75 -18.99 25.29
N GLY A 132 -11.67 -19.78 25.28
CA GLY A 132 -11.71 -21.24 25.45
C GLY A 132 -12.38 -21.98 24.29
N TRP A 133 -12.40 -21.40 23.10
CA TRP A 133 -12.94 -22.04 21.88
C TRP A 133 -11.98 -23.07 21.28
N MET A 134 -10.69 -23.03 21.65
CA MET A 134 -9.62 -23.94 21.25
C MET A 134 -8.58 -24.16 22.35
#